data_AF-A0AAU9AEV3-F1
#
_entry.id   AF-A0AAU9AEV3-F1
#
_cell.length_a   1.000
_cell.length_b   1.000
_cell.length_c   1.000
_cell.angle_alpha   90.00
_cell.angle_beta   90.00
_cell.angle_gamma   90.00
#
_symmetry.space_group_name_H-M   'P 1'
#
loop_
_entity.id
_entity.type
_entity.pdbx_description
1 polymer ?
#
loop_
_entity_poly.entity_id
_entity_poly.type
_entity_poly.pdbx_seq_one_letter_code
_entity_poly.pdbx_strand_id
1 'polypeptide(L)'
;MLTDLLLAIAHHLLVFALISMLVAESVLLRGPVDAAVVRRLAGLDAGYGMSAVLLLAVGVSRLLYGVKGIDFYQHNPWFHAKFGLFVLVALLSILPTVRFLRWRRALKRDPGFVPDARQLGALRLLIRLELVAVAGIFVCAAAMARYGGF
;
A
#
# COMPACT_ATOMS: atom_id res chain seq x y z
N MET A 1 21.25 2.19 -18.05
CA MET A 1 21.11 3.65 -17.87
C MET A 1 19.67 4.10 -18.08
N LEU A 2 19.08 3.99 -19.28
CA LEU A 2 17.67 4.38 -19.50
C LEU A 2 16.66 3.47 -18.79
N THR A 3 16.86 2.15 -18.81
CA THR A 3 15.96 1.17 -18.15
C THR A 3 15.89 1.38 -16.64
N ASP A 4 17.03 1.56 -15.98
CA ASP A 4 17.11 1.87 -14.55
C ASP A 4 16.38 3.18 -14.21
N LEU A 5 16.56 4.22 -15.02
CA LEU A 5 15.84 5.49 -14.85
C LEU A 5 14.32 5.31 -14.97
N LEU A 6 13.84 4.61 -16.00
CA LEU A 6 12.41 4.35 -16.19
C LEU A 6 11.82 3.55 -15.04
N LEU A 7 12.52 2.51 -14.58
CA LEU A 7 12.10 1.71 -13.43
C LEU A 7 12.09 2.54 -12.14
N ALA A 8 13.06 3.44 -11.95
CA ALA A 8 13.07 4.35 -10.82
C ALA A 8 11.87 5.31 -10.88
N ILE A 9 11.60 5.94 -12.01
CA ILE A 9 10.44 6.84 -12.19
C ILE A 9 9.13 6.08 -11.88
N ALA A 10 8.94 4.91 -12.50
CA ALA A 10 7.76 4.08 -12.27
C ALA A 10 7.60 3.71 -10.80
N HIS A 11 8.69 3.32 -10.12
CA HIS A 11 8.66 2.98 -8.70
C HIS A 11 8.17 4.16 -7.85
N HIS A 12 8.69 5.37 -8.05
CA HIS A 12 8.26 6.54 -7.27
C HIS A 12 6.80 6.89 -7.54
N LEU A 13 6.37 6.91 -8.81
CA LEU A 13 4.97 7.20 -9.16
C LEU A 13 4.01 6.17 -8.53
N LEU A 14 4.38 4.90 -8.52
CA LEU A 14 3.58 3.83 -7.90
C LEU A 14 3.52 3.96 -6.38
N VAL A 15 4.62 4.34 -5.72
CA VAL A 15 4.63 4.66 -4.28
C VAL A 15 3.67 5.82 -3.98
N PHE A 16 3.72 6.90 -4.75
CA PHE A 16 2.81 8.04 -4.57
C PHE A 16 1.35 7.66 -4.81
N ALA A 17 1.06 6.88 -5.86
CA ALA A 17 -0.28 6.38 -6.13
C ALA A 17 -0.82 5.54 -4.96
N LEU A 18 -0.01 4.61 -4.46
CA LEU A 18 -0.35 3.75 -3.32
C LEU A 18 -0.69 4.58 -2.08
N ILE A 19 0.18 5.53 -1.71
CA ILE A 19 -0.04 6.40 -0.54
C ILE A 19 -1.29 7.25 -0.72
N SER A 20 -1.49 7.81 -1.91
CA SER A 20 -2.65 8.68 -2.20
C SER A 20 -3.96 7.93 -2.03
N MET A 21 -4.05 6.69 -2.51
CA MET A 21 -5.24 5.84 -2.33
C MET A 21 -5.47 5.50 -0.86
N LEU A 22 -4.41 5.11 -0.13
CA LEU A 22 -4.51 4.77 1.29
C LEU A 22 -4.93 5.96 2.16
N VAL A 23 -4.40 7.16 1.86
CA VAL A 23 -4.82 8.41 2.52
C VAL A 23 -6.27 8.74 2.17
N ALA A 24 -6.69 8.58 0.91
CA ALA A 24 -8.08 8.81 0.50
C ALA A 24 -9.05 7.88 1.24
N GLU A 25 -8.72 6.59 1.40
CA GLU A 25 -9.50 5.64 2.19
C GLU A 25 -9.61 6.06 3.66
N SER A 26 -8.48 6.46 4.25
CA SER A 26 -8.43 6.98 5.62
C SER A 26 -9.34 8.19 5.80
N VAL A 27 -9.34 9.13 4.85
CA VAL A 27 -10.22 10.31 4.87
C VAL A 27 -11.69 9.92 4.74
N LEU A 28 -12.04 9.04 3.79
CA LEU A 28 -13.42 8.60 3.60
C LEU A 28 -13.97 7.87 4.84
N LEU A 29 -13.15 7.04 5.49
CA LEU A 29 -13.57 6.31 6.68
C LEU A 29 -13.74 7.19 7.91
N ARG A 30 -13.22 8.42 7.95
CA ARG A 30 -13.48 9.36 9.06
C ARG A 30 -14.91 9.88 9.07
N GLY A 31 -15.55 9.98 7.91
CA GLY A 31 -16.93 10.46 7.76
C GLY A 31 -17.99 9.37 7.96
N PRO A 32 -19.28 9.73 7.79
CA PRO A 32 -20.36 8.75 7.68
C PRO A 32 -20.17 7.89 6.42
N VAL A 33 -20.34 6.58 6.56
CA VAL A 33 -20.16 5.62 5.46
C VAL A 33 -21.50 5.25 4.87
N ASP A 34 -21.88 5.97 3.82
CA ASP A 34 -23.07 5.68 3.02
C ASP A 34 -22.75 4.75 1.83
N ALA A 35 -23.78 4.42 1.04
CA ALA A 35 -23.62 3.55 -0.12
C ALA A 35 -22.64 4.11 -1.18
N ALA A 36 -22.54 5.45 -1.32
CA ALA A 36 -21.62 6.06 -2.26
C ALA A 36 -20.17 5.94 -1.77
N VAL A 37 -19.93 6.15 -0.48
CA VAL A 37 -18.63 5.98 0.17
C VAL A 37 -18.16 4.54 0.07
N VAL A 38 -19.02 3.54 0.31
CA VAL A 38 -18.62 2.12 0.16
C VAL A 38 -18.18 1.80 -1.28
N ARG A 39 -18.90 2.32 -2.29
CA ARG A 39 -18.49 2.13 -3.70
C ARG A 39 -17.14 2.78 -3.99
N ARG A 40 -16.90 3.98 -3.47
CA ARG A 40 -15.62 4.69 -3.61
C ARG A 40 -14.49 3.96 -2.90
N LEU A 41 -14.69 3.51 -1.66
CA LEU A 41 -13.73 2.72 -0.90
C LEU A 41 -13.30 1.46 -1.66
N ALA A 42 -14.25 0.69 -2.18
CA ALA A 42 -13.92 -0.51 -2.96
C ALA A 42 -13.17 -0.22 -4.27
N GLY A 43 -13.34 0.98 -4.84
CA GLY A 43 -12.60 1.42 -6.04
C GLY A 43 -11.18 1.87 -5.70
N LEU A 44 -11.03 2.67 -4.63
CA LEU A 44 -9.72 3.12 -4.14
C LEU A 44 -8.87 1.93 -3.69
N ASP A 45 -9.46 0.99 -2.96
CA ASP A 45 -8.79 -0.22 -2.46
C ASP A 45 -8.32 -1.14 -3.60
N ALA A 46 -9.11 -1.26 -4.67
CA ALA A 46 -8.66 -1.95 -5.88
C ALA A 46 -7.48 -1.23 -6.56
N GLY A 47 -7.50 0.10 -6.61
CA GLY A 47 -6.39 0.92 -7.14
C GLY A 47 -5.13 0.82 -6.26
N TYR A 48 -5.30 0.82 -4.94
CA TYR A 48 -4.24 0.60 -3.96
C TYR A 48 -3.59 -0.78 -4.16
N GLY A 49 -4.40 -1.84 -4.22
CA GLY A 49 -3.90 -3.20 -4.43
C GLY A 49 -3.17 -3.36 -5.76
N MET A 50 -3.71 -2.79 -6.85
CA MET A 50 -3.04 -2.78 -8.16
C MET A 50 -1.71 -2.03 -8.09
N SER A 51 -1.67 -0.87 -7.43
CA SER A 51 -0.44 -0.09 -7.24
C SER A 51 0.60 -0.88 -6.45
N ALA A 52 0.19 -1.60 -5.39
CA ALA A 52 1.08 -2.45 -4.60
C ALA A 52 1.69 -3.60 -5.42
N VAL A 53 0.88 -4.30 -6.22
CA VAL A 53 1.38 -5.38 -7.10
C VAL A 53 2.37 -4.85 -8.13
N LEU A 54 2.02 -3.75 -8.81
CA LEU A 54 2.91 -3.12 -9.78
C LEU A 54 4.20 -2.61 -9.12
N LEU A 55 4.09 -2.02 -7.93
CA LEU A 55 5.24 -1.52 -7.18
C LEU A 55 6.21 -2.65 -6.82
N LEU A 56 5.69 -3.81 -6.42
CA LEU A 56 6.47 -5.00 -6.15
C LEU A 56 7.17 -5.50 -7.42
N ALA A 57 6.44 -5.61 -8.54
CA ALA A 57 7.01 -6.04 -9.82
C ALA A 57 8.14 -5.12 -10.30
N VAL A 58 7.94 -3.80 -10.20
CA VAL A 58 8.98 -2.81 -10.51
C VAL A 58 10.13 -2.89 -9.52
N GLY A 59 9.86 -3.08 -8.22
CA GLY A 59 10.88 -3.26 -7.19
C GLY A 59 11.80 -4.47 -7.45
N VAL A 60 11.22 -5.61 -7.80
CA VAL A 60 11.95 -6.83 -8.17
C VAL A 60 12.73 -6.60 -9.47
N SER A 61 12.14 -5.92 -10.45
CA SER A 61 12.84 -5.56 -11.68
C SER A 61 14.07 -4.68 -11.40
N ARG A 62 13.98 -3.76 -10.44
CA ARG A 62 15.14 -2.96 -10.00
C ARG A 62 16.19 -3.77 -9.24
N LEU A 63 15.80 -4.83 -8.55
CA LEU A 63 16.75 -5.74 -7.91
C LEU A 63 17.56 -6.53 -8.95
N LEU A 64 16.91 -6.98 -10.03
CA LEU A 64 17.51 -7.83 -11.07
C LEU A 64 18.29 -7.04 -12.13
N TYR A 65 17.75 -5.89 -12.55
CA TYR A 65 18.26 -5.09 -13.68
C TYR A 65 18.80 -3.72 -13.26
N GLY A 66 18.79 -3.40 -11.96
CA GLY A 66 19.28 -2.14 -11.43
C GLY A 66 20.80 -2.10 -11.32
N VAL A 67 21.33 -0.87 -11.24
CA VAL A 67 22.78 -0.60 -11.30
C VAL A 67 23.55 -1.20 -10.12
N LYS A 68 22.90 -1.43 -8.97
CA LYS A 68 23.57 -1.84 -7.73
C LYS A 68 23.85 -3.35 -7.58
N GLY A 69 23.41 -4.20 -8.52
CA GLY A 69 23.61 -5.66 -8.42
C GLY A 69 22.88 -6.30 -7.23
N ILE A 70 22.62 -7.60 -7.29
CA ILE A 70 21.86 -8.32 -6.24
C ILE A 70 22.60 -8.30 -4.88
N ASP A 71 23.93 -8.42 -4.90
CA ASP A 71 24.75 -8.57 -3.69
C ASP A 71 24.66 -7.38 -2.74
N PHE A 72 24.47 -6.17 -3.27
CA PHE A 72 24.24 -4.95 -2.51
C PHE A 72 22.98 -5.04 -1.64
N TYR A 73 21.91 -5.65 -2.17
CA TYR A 73 20.63 -5.74 -1.48
C TYR A 73 20.58 -6.91 -0.50
N GLN A 74 21.27 -8.01 -0.77
CA GLN A 74 21.27 -9.20 0.08
C GLN A 74 21.87 -8.93 1.47
N HIS A 75 22.92 -8.11 1.55
CA HIS A 75 23.62 -7.83 2.80
C HIS A 75 23.09 -6.58 3.53
N ASN A 76 22.12 -5.87 2.94
CA ASN A 76 21.64 -4.62 3.49
C ASN A 76 20.43 -4.85 4.43
N PRO A 77 20.59 -4.72 5.76
CA PRO A 77 19.49 -4.96 6.70
C PRO A 77 18.33 -3.99 6.49
N TRP A 78 18.59 -2.76 6.00
CA TRP A 78 17.56 -1.78 5.70
C TRP A 78 16.70 -2.18 4.50
N PHE A 79 17.26 -2.95 3.55
CA PHE A 79 16.48 -3.52 2.44
C PHE A 79 15.49 -4.55 2.95
N HIS A 80 15.96 -5.50 3.76
CA HIS A 80 15.10 -6.53 4.36
C HIS A 80 14.02 -5.93 5.25
N ALA A 81 14.37 -4.92 6.07
CA ALA A 81 13.40 -4.22 6.90
C ALA A 81 12.33 -3.51 6.05
N LYS A 82 12.75 -2.74 5.04
CA LYS A 82 11.84 -2.06 4.11
C LYS A 82 10.91 -3.04 3.40
N PHE A 83 11.48 -4.13 2.86
CA PHE A 83 10.73 -5.13 2.11
C PHE A 83 9.78 -5.92 3.01
N GLY A 84 10.23 -6.34 4.19
CA GLY A 84 9.41 -7.02 5.19
C GLY A 84 8.23 -6.14 5.64
N LEU A 85 8.45 -4.84 5.81
CA LEU A 85 7.39 -3.90 6.16
C LEU A 85 6.39 -3.69 5.01
N PHE A 86 6.87 -3.67 3.77
CA PHE A 86 6.01 -3.65 2.59
C PHE A 86 5.13 -4.91 2.50
N VAL A 87 5.70 -6.09 2.72
CA VAL A 87 4.95 -7.36 2.75
C VAL A 87 3.95 -7.37 3.91
N LEU A 88 4.34 -6.90 5.10
CA LEU A 88 3.44 -6.80 6.24
C LEU A 88 2.23 -5.91 5.93
N VAL A 89 2.46 -4.74 5.34
CA VAL A 89 1.38 -3.83 4.90
C VAL A 89 0.48 -4.50 3.85
N ALA A 90 1.07 -5.19 2.87
CA ALA A 90 0.31 -5.91 1.86
C ALA A 90 -0.54 -7.05 2.43
N LEU A 91 -0.09 -7.71 3.50
CA LEU A 91 -0.88 -8.73 4.19
C LEU A 91 -1.98 -8.13 5.06
N LEU A 92 -1.69 -7.04 5.77
CA LEU A 92 -2.68 -6.32 6.56
C LEU A 92 -3.81 -5.77 5.69
N SER A 93 -3.50 -5.33 4.47
CA SER A 93 -4.49 -4.75 3.55
C SER A 93 -5.47 -5.75 2.95
N ILE A 94 -5.20 -7.06 3.06
CA ILE A 94 -6.17 -8.09 2.67
C ILE A 94 -7.47 -7.98 3.48
N LEU A 95 -7.37 -7.59 4.76
CA LEU A 95 -8.53 -7.41 5.66
C LEU A 95 -9.49 -6.31 5.19
N PRO A 96 -9.06 -5.05 4.96
CA PRO A 96 -9.90 -4.00 4.40
C PRO A 96 -10.45 -4.37 3.03
N THR A 97 -9.64 -4.92 2.14
CA THR A 97 -10.09 -5.34 0.79
C THR A 97 -11.27 -6.31 0.86
N VAL A 98 -11.16 -7.38 1.66
CA VAL A 98 -12.24 -8.36 1.82
C VAL A 98 -13.50 -7.70 2.40
N ARG A 99 -13.35 -6.78 3.35
CA ARG A 99 -14.49 -6.07 3.96
C ARG A 99 -15.19 -5.12 2.98
N PHE A 100 -14.44 -4.30 2.25
CA PHE A 100 -15.03 -3.40 1.25
C PHE A 100 -15.74 -4.17 0.14
N LEU A 101 -15.17 -5.28 -0.31
CA LEU A 101 -15.83 -6.17 -1.28
C LEU A 101 -17.12 -6.79 -0.72
N ARG A 102 -17.13 -7.21 0.56
CA ARG A 102 -18.34 -7.71 1.23
C ARG A 102 -19.42 -6.64 1.34
N TRP A 103 -19.07 -5.42 1.76
CA TRP A 103 -20.01 -4.31 1.84
C TRP A 103 -20.57 -3.93 0.47
N ARG A 104 -19.73 -3.92 -0.57
CA ARG A 104 -20.19 -3.69 -1.95
C ARG A 104 -21.20 -4.75 -2.40
N ARG A 105 -21.01 -6.01 -2.02
CA ARG A 105 -21.98 -7.09 -2.31
C ARG A 105 -23.25 -6.96 -1.48
N ALA A 106 -23.14 -6.58 -0.20
CA ALA A 106 -24.28 -6.36 0.68
C ALA A 106 -25.17 -5.21 0.15
N LEU A 107 -24.58 -4.08 -0.26
CA LEU A 107 -25.31 -2.97 -0.86
C LEU A 107 -26.05 -3.32 -2.15
N LYS A 108 -25.54 -4.27 -2.93
CA LYS A 108 -26.24 -4.77 -4.13
C LYS A 108 -27.49 -5.59 -3.78
N ARG A 109 -27.52 -6.22 -2.59
CA ARG A 109 -28.63 -7.03 -2.11
C ARG A 109 -29.63 -6.19 -1.32
N ASP A 110 -29.14 -5.24 -0.55
CA ASP A 110 -29.92 -4.34 0.30
C ASP A 110 -29.36 -2.90 0.17
N PRO A 111 -30.06 -2.00 -0.53
CA PRO A 111 -29.67 -0.61 -0.66
C PRO A 111 -29.62 0.15 0.68
N GLY A 112 -30.30 -0.35 1.72
CA GLY A 112 -30.29 0.20 3.08
C GLY A 112 -29.15 -0.30 3.95
N PHE A 113 -28.23 -1.13 3.43
CA PHE A 113 -27.12 -1.67 4.21
C PHE A 113 -26.21 -0.55 4.76
N VAL A 114 -26.04 -0.57 6.09
CA VAL A 114 -25.11 0.31 6.80
C VAL A 114 -24.02 -0.53 7.48
N PRO A 115 -22.73 -0.21 7.31
CA PRO A 115 -21.66 -0.92 8.00
C PRO A 115 -21.73 -0.78 9.53
N ASP A 116 -21.41 -1.86 10.23
CA ASP A 116 -21.34 -1.88 11.69
C ASP A 116 -20.26 -0.94 12.24
N ALA A 117 -20.59 -0.18 13.28
CA ALA A 117 -19.70 0.81 13.90
C ALA A 117 -18.43 0.19 14.48
N ARG A 118 -18.50 -1.03 15.04
CA ARG A 118 -17.30 -1.73 15.54
C ARG A 118 -16.35 -2.11 14.41
N GLN A 119 -16.90 -2.57 13.28
CA GLN A 119 -16.10 -2.88 12.09
C GLN A 119 -15.42 -1.64 11.52
N LEU A 120 -16.12 -0.50 11.50
CA LEU A 120 -15.55 0.79 11.09
C LEU A 120 -14.39 1.22 11.99
N GLY A 121 -14.53 1.09 13.31
CA GLY A 121 -13.46 1.40 14.26
C GLY A 121 -12.19 0.57 14.01
N ALA A 122 -12.36 -0.75 13.83
CA ALA A 122 -11.24 -1.64 13.53
C ALA A 122 -10.56 -1.32 12.19
N LEU A 123 -11.33 -0.98 11.16
CA LEU A 123 -10.78 -0.58 9.85
C LEU A 123 -10.00 0.72 9.90
N ARG A 124 -10.53 1.73 10.62
CA ARG A 124 -9.82 3.00 10.83
C ARG A 124 -8.48 2.80 11.51
N LEU A 125 -8.42 1.93 12.52
CA LEU A 125 -7.17 1.61 13.20
C LEU A 125 -6.20 0.89 12.25
N LEU A 126 -6.69 -0.10 11.51
CA LEU A 126 -5.87 -0.88 10.58
C LEU A 126 -5.23 0.02 9.51
N ILE A 127 -6.00 0.89 8.86
CA ILE A 127 -5.46 1.81 7.84
C ILE A 127 -4.48 2.82 8.44
N ARG A 128 -4.68 3.26 9.69
CA ARG A 128 -3.70 4.10 10.39
C ARG A 128 -2.40 3.35 10.63
N LEU A 129 -2.47 2.07 11.02
CA LEU A 129 -1.28 1.23 11.19
C LEU A 129 -0.57 1.02 9.85
N GLU A 130 -1.29 0.83 8.75
CA GLU A 130 -0.72 0.77 7.41
C GLU A 130 0.00 2.06 7.03
N LEU A 131 -0.61 3.23 7.30
CA LEU A 131 0.04 4.53 7.05
C LEU A 131 1.33 4.70 7.87
N VAL A 132 1.32 4.30 9.15
CA VAL A 132 2.52 4.32 10.01
C VAL A 132 3.58 3.36 9.49
N ALA A 133 3.20 2.16 9.08
CA ALA A 133 4.12 1.18 8.50
C ALA A 133 4.69 1.70 7.16
N VAL A 134 3.88 2.32 6.31
CA VAL A 134 4.37 2.98 5.09
C VAL A 134 5.36 4.09 5.41
N ALA A 135 5.13 4.90 6.44
CA ALA A 135 6.13 5.88 6.90
C ALA A 135 7.45 5.19 7.33
N GLY A 136 7.37 4.05 8.02
CA GLY A 136 8.52 3.23 8.35
C GLY A 136 9.29 2.70 7.12
N ILE A 137 8.59 2.41 6.01
CA ILE A 137 9.21 2.03 4.73
C ILE A 137 10.10 3.18 4.22
N PHE A 138 9.63 4.43 4.32
CA PHE A 138 10.44 5.60 3.94
C PHE A 138 11.64 5.82 4.84
N VAL A 139 11.49 5.62 6.15
CA VAL A 139 12.62 5.69 7.10
C VAL A 139 13.68 4.67 6.72
N CYS A 140 13.29 3.42 6.46
CA CYS A 140 14.22 2.38 6.01
C CYS A 140 14.85 2.70 4.65
N ALA A 141 14.10 3.30 3.72
CA ALA A 141 14.62 3.72 2.43
C ALA A 141 15.66 4.85 2.57
N ALA A 142 15.42 5.83 3.43
CA ALA A 142 16.37 6.90 3.72
C ALA A 142 17.63 6.37 4.45
N ALA A 143 17.45 5.47 5.41
CA ALA A 143 18.55 4.82 6.11
C ALA A 143 19.42 3.98 5.15
N MET A 144 18.80 3.21 4.24
CA MET A 144 19.52 2.50 3.18
C MET A 144 20.35 3.44 2.30
N ALA A 145 19.78 4.58 1.89
CA ALA A 145 20.48 5.52 1.02
C ALA A 145 21.71 6.16 1.70
N ARG A 146 21.71 6.26 3.03
CA ARG A 146 22.72 6.98 3.81
C ARG A 146 23.73 6.08 4.52
N TYR A 147 23.31 4.89 4.95
CA TYR A 147 24.11 3.94 5.72
C TYR A 147 24.34 2.60 5.00
N GLY A 148 23.70 2.39 3.84
CA GLY A 148 23.75 1.12 3.12
C GLY A 148 25.05 0.81 2.39
N GLY A 149 26.12 1.61 2.58
CA GLY A 149 27.38 1.50 1.83
C GLY A 149 27.24 1.84 0.35
N PHE A 150 28.37 2.08 -0.32
CA PHE A 150 28.49 2.08 -1.78
C PHE A 150 29.10 0.76 -2.21
#